data_AF-A0A924SC80-F1
#
_entry.id   AF-A0A924SC80-F1
#
_cell.length_a   1.000
_cell.length_b   1.000
_cell.length_c   1.000
_cell.angle_alpha   90.00
_cell.angle_beta   90.00
_cell.angle_gamma   90.00
#
_symmetry.space_group_name_H-M   'P 1'
#
loop_
_entity.id
_entity.type
_entity.pdbx_description
1 polymer ?
#
loop_
_entity_poly.entity_id
_entity_poly.type
_entity_poly.pdbx_seq_one_letter_code
_entity_poly.pdbx_strand_id
1 'polypeptide(L)' 'MSNFISGILRLRRGPWENLATVLIALGVFMLMQPFALWAFTWSFVVTLTGTVMFIITSHFPE' A
#
# COMPACT_ATOMS: atom_id res chain seq x y z
N MET A 1 9.18 -4.47 17.38
CA MET A 1 7.91 -4.61 16.63
C MET A 1 6.79 -3.74 17.21
N SER A 2 6.70 -3.52 18.52
CA SER A 2 5.66 -2.69 19.15
C SER A 2 5.61 -1.23 18.67
N ASN A 3 6.75 -0.61 18.32
CA ASN A 3 6.79 0.77 17.82
C ASN A 3 6.14 0.94 16.43
N PHE A 4 6.16 -0.10 15.58
CA PHE A 4 5.53 -0.06 14.25
C PHE A 4 4.00 -0.11 14.37
N ILE A 5 3.49 -0.98 15.24
CA ILE A 5 2.06 -1.11 15.53
C ILE A 5 1.52 0.13 16.27
N SER A 6 2.28 0.70 17.22
CA SER A 6 1.91 1.98 17.85
C SER A 6 1.94 3.15 16.86
N GLY A 7 2.80 3.14 15.84
CA GLY A 7 2.83 4.15 14.79
C GLY A 7 1.61 4.09 13.87
N ILE A 8 1.13 2.88 13.55
CA ILE A 8 -0.13 2.66 12.82
C ILE A 8 -1.32 3.18 13.64
N LEU A 9 -1.38 2.83 14.93
CA LEU A 9 -2.43 3.26 15.87
C LEU A 9 -2.42 4.78 16.16
N ARG A 10 -1.27 5.45 16.04
CA ARG A 10 -1.15 6.91 16.20
C ARG A 10 -1.33 7.71 14.90
N LEU A 11 -1.72 7.09 13.78
CA LEU A 11 -1.84 7.73 12.47
C LEU A 11 -0.57 8.49 12.05
N ARG A 12 0.60 7.98 12.43
CA ARG A 12 1.87 8.62 12.11
C ARG A 12 2.20 8.34 10.64
N ARG A 13 2.57 9.39 9.89
CA ARG A 13 2.84 9.35 8.44
C ARG A 13 3.74 8.19 8.01
N GLY A 14 4.90 8.04 8.67
CA GLY A 14 5.94 7.07 8.27
C GLY A 14 5.49 5.59 8.14
N PRO A 15 4.92 4.96 9.18
CA PRO A 15 4.44 3.58 9.06
C PRO A 15 3.34 3.39 8.01
N TRP A 16 2.47 4.39 7.83
CA TRP A 16 1.35 4.35 6.90
C TRP A 16 1.79 4.53 5.43
N GLU A 17 2.78 5.39 5.17
CA GLU A 17 3.40 5.52 3.85
C GLU A 17 4.08 4.22 3.42
N ASN A 18 4.85 3.57 4.31
CA ASN A 18 5.50 2.28 4.01
C ASN A 18 4.47 1.20 3.62
N LEU A 19 3.32 1.18 4.30
CA LEU A 19 2.25 0.23 4.02
C LEU A 19 1.65 0.51 2.62
N ALA A 20 1.42 1.78 2.28
CA ALA A 20 0.96 2.17 0.97
C ALA A 20 1.96 1.80 -0.15
N THR A 21 3.26 2.03 0.07
CA THR A 21 4.32 1.65 -0.88
C THR A 21 4.38 0.14 -1.10
N VAL A 22 4.25 -0.67 -0.03
CA VAL A 22 4.18 -2.13 -0.15
C VAL A 22 2.97 -2.57 -0.97
N LEU A 23 1.82 -1.91 -0.78
CA LEU A 23 0.60 -2.22 -1.50
C LEU A 23 0.71 -1.88 -3.01
N ILE A 24 1.37 -0.77 -3.34
CA ILE A 24 1.69 -0.40 -4.73
C ILE A 24 2.65 -1.43 -5.36
N ALA A 25 3.73 -1.79 -4.65
CA ALA A 25 4.70 -2.78 -5.14
C ALA A 25 4.04 -4.15 -5.39
N LEU A 26 3.12 -4.54 -4.52
CA LEU A 26 2.33 -5.76 -4.66
C LEU A 26 1.43 -5.70 -5.90
N GLY A 27 0.75 -4.57 -6.14
CA GLY A 27 -0.05 -4.35 -7.34
C GLY A 27 0.76 -4.44 -8.64
N VAL A 28 1.96 -3.85 -8.66
CA VAL A 28 2.88 -3.95 -9.81
C VAL A 28 3.33 -5.39 -10.03
N PHE A 29 3.68 -6.11 -8.96
CA PHE A 29 4.05 -7.53 -9.06
C PHE A 29 2.91 -8.39 -9.60
N MET A 30 1.67 -8.12 -9.17
CA MET A 30 0.46 -8.78 -9.69
C MET A 30 0.24 -8.50 -11.18
N LEU A 31 0.69 -7.35 -11.70
CA LEU A 31 0.57 -7.00 -13.11
C LEU A 31 1.65 -7.65 -13.97
N MET A 32 2.88 -7.80 -13.47
CA MET A 32 4.02 -8.33 -14.24
C MET A 32 3.95 -9.85 -14.48
N GLN A 33 3.18 -10.57 -13.70
CA GLN A 33 3.10 -12.02 -13.76
C GLN A 33 2.14 -12.52 -14.87
N PRO A 34 2.53 -13.48 -15.73
CA PRO A 34 1.71 -13.93 -16.87
C PRO A 34 0.84 -15.17 -16.62
N PHE A 35 0.85 -15.74 -15.42
CA PHE A 35 0.30 -17.08 -15.15
C PHE A 35 -1.05 -17.08 -14.42
N ALA A 36 -1.36 -16.04 -13.65
CA ALA A 36 -2.58 -15.95 -12.85
C ALA A 36 -3.45 -14.76 -13.29
N LEU A 37 -4.43 -15.06 -14.15
CA LEU A 37 -5.43 -14.09 -14.64
C LEU A 37 -6.15 -13.36 -13.51
N TRP A 38 -6.45 -14.04 -12.41
CA TRP A 38 -7.11 -13.41 -11.26
C TRP A 38 -6.27 -12.26 -10.70
N ALA A 39 -4.96 -12.47 -10.50
CA ALA A 39 -4.08 -11.44 -9.98
C ALA A 39 -3.93 -10.28 -10.98
N PHE A 40 -3.89 -10.57 -12.27
CA PHE A 40 -3.90 -9.54 -13.30
C PHE A 40 -5.19 -8.69 -13.23
N THR A 41 -6.37 -9.32 -13.11
CA THR A 41 -7.66 -8.61 -13.00
C THR A 41 -7.70 -7.69 -11.77
N TRP A 42 -7.19 -8.13 -10.63
CA TRP A 42 -7.19 -7.33 -9.40
C TRP A 42 -6.01 -6.36 -9.28
N SER A 43 -4.95 -6.52 -10.10
CA SER A 43 -3.70 -5.72 -10.03
C SER A 43 -3.95 -4.22 -10.11
N PHE A 44 -4.87 -3.80 -10.98
CA PHE A 44 -5.23 -2.39 -11.14
C PHE A 44 -5.87 -1.84 -9.87
N VAL A 45 -6.86 -2.54 -9.31
CA VAL A 45 -7.55 -2.13 -8.08
C VAL A 45 -6.57 -2.05 -6.92
N VAL A 46 -5.70 -3.05 -6.77
CA VAL A 46 -4.67 -3.07 -5.72
C VAL A 46 -3.71 -1.88 -5.85
N THR A 47 -3.20 -1.61 -7.06
CA THR A 47 -2.29 -0.48 -7.31
C THR A 47 -2.97 0.86 -7.06
N LEU A 48 -4.22 1.00 -7.50
CA LEU A 48 -5.03 2.21 -7.29
C LEU A 48 -5.30 2.44 -5.81
N THR A 49 -5.71 1.40 -5.07
CA THR A 49 -5.90 1.48 -3.62
C THR A 49 -4.61 1.89 -2.92
N GLY A 50 -3.47 1.31 -3.30
CA GLY A 50 -2.17 1.71 -2.76
C GLY A 50 -1.84 3.18 -3.02
N THR A 51 -2.17 3.69 -4.21
CA THR A 51 -1.95 5.09 -4.59
C THR A 51 -2.86 6.04 -3.82
N VAL A 52 -4.16 5.74 -3.76
CA VAL A 52 -5.14 6.52 -2.98
C VAL A 52 -4.75 6.52 -1.51
N MET A 53 -4.36 5.37 -0.97
CA MET A 53 -3.85 5.25 0.38
C MET A 53 -2.64 6.15 0.57
N PHE A 54 -1.61 6.08 -0.29
CA PHE A 54 -0.41 6.94 -0.22
C PHE A 54 -0.77 8.42 -0.17
N ILE A 55 -1.68 8.88 -1.05
CA ILE A 55 -2.18 10.27 -1.10
C ILE A 55 -2.88 10.67 0.22
N ILE A 56 -3.66 9.77 0.81
CA ILE A 56 -4.32 10.03 2.10
C ILE A 56 -3.28 10.09 3.22
N THR A 57 -2.36 9.11 3.27
CA THR A 57 -1.32 9.04 4.32
C THR A 57 -0.39 10.24 4.27
N SER A 58 -0.14 10.78 3.07
CA SER A 58 0.69 11.96 2.87
C SER A 58 0.03 13.24 3.40
N HIS A 59 -1.21 13.23 3.87
CA HIS A 59 -1.81 14.36 4.58
C HIS A 59 -1.72 14.23 6.10
N PHE A 60 -1.24 13.10 6.63
CA PHE A 60 -1.12 12.93 8.08
C PHE A 60 0.02 13.76 8.66
N PRO A 61 -0.16 14.36 9.86
CA PRO A 61 0.92 15.06 10.56
C PRO A 61 1.99 14.08 11.07
N GLU A 62 3.24 14.55 11.10
CA GLU A 62 4.44 13.77 11.48
C GLU A 62 4.59 13.49 12.99
#